data_AF-A0A6C0KX07-F1
#
_entry.id   AF-A0A6C0KX07-F1
#
_cell.length_a   1.000
_cell.length_b   1.000
_cell.length_c   1.000
_cell.angle_alpha   90.00
_cell.angle_beta   90.00
_cell.angle_gamma   90.00
#
_symmetry.space_group_name_H-M   'P 1'
#
loop_
_entity.id
_entity.type
_entity.pdbx_description
1 polymer ?
#
loop_
_entity_poly.entity_id
_entity_poly.type
_entity_poly.pdbx_seq_one_letter_code
_entity_poly.pdbx_strand_id
1 'polypeptide(L)'
;MSGTGVSGTGVSGTATVELYDLWFDNPQLWFSSSKKISNKYLEDNFDKWVEHYSDCEATIKNYISIIILYDQVTRNINKNNNVYDAKARYYANKLKDITNNYNYLSSIEWCFAMLPYRHTKNAIIIHTVISDTWERMNNYSTDKDDIEVYKKFIKASYERCPTDNVSSNKVLVTSYYPNTFNNAWDITLETEFTGILEYNPKNRAKLDYTYRDYDKITKSFSDILNIEKPRHIIISLSGGVDSMISSLILRRLKHKYGYTLDAVHINYANRETCKQEEIILQKWCAYLEIPLHIREIYEINRGKCMKYELRNIYESYTRDVRYNTYKYVYNNIINTYNSYNTANTANNENAANAANTANTYSVGRMSGSGSDGGSNKRRSVDSNGSGKSVGSVRSAGSAGSGGRGGGILEMPFVVLGHNYDDVCENILTNIAQQSKYNVLTGMEKVYPCDNIKFVRPMLDIKKSEIYTFSRENSVPHLPNSTPAWSQRGKIRDIVKPAFERWHSNIFTGLLTLSGTLKDLYEMLDIQVDRAVKETIEDSRLSAWTVSINEMPAKYIFWQAYIHKITGSQISLKSAMFLQSKIEKFKEDFTTKNKREPIKMPLSKTIFIAFKFVKKSNNIVVAFIY
;
A
#
# COMPACT_ATOMS: atom_id res chain seq x y z
N MET A 1 -0.57 44.65 -2.65
CA MET A 1 -0.36 46.08 -2.33
C MET A 1 1.05 46.46 -2.75
N SER A 2 1.21 47.68 -3.23
CA SER A 2 2.36 48.25 -3.93
C SER A 2 3.67 48.15 -3.14
N GLY A 3 4.75 47.83 -3.87
CA GLY A 3 6.08 47.63 -3.32
C GLY A 3 6.78 48.91 -2.88
N THR A 4 7.55 48.77 -1.80
CA THR A 4 8.64 49.65 -1.41
C THR A 4 9.88 48.78 -1.22
N GLY A 5 10.93 49.07 -2.00
CA GLY A 5 12.23 48.44 -1.85
C GLY A 5 12.86 48.87 -0.53
N VAL A 6 13.41 47.90 0.22
CA VAL A 6 14.22 48.16 1.42
C VAL A 6 15.62 47.65 1.14
N SER A 7 16.57 48.57 1.24
CA SER A 7 18.02 48.38 1.16
C SER A 7 18.55 47.55 2.34
N GLY A 8 19.67 46.87 2.12
CA GLY A 8 20.31 45.93 3.04
C GLY A 8 20.55 46.51 4.43
N THR A 9 19.71 46.08 5.37
CA THR A 9 19.89 46.14 6.82
C THR A 9 19.33 44.84 7.36
N GLY A 10 19.98 44.24 8.37
CA GLY A 10 19.54 42.98 8.98
C GLY A 10 18.06 43.03 9.37
N VAL A 11 17.38 41.89 9.30
CA VAL A 11 15.94 41.81 9.57
C VAL A 11 15.67 42.21 11.03
N SER A 12 15.04 43.37 11.25
CA SER A 12 14.64 43.85 12.57
C SER A 12 13.52 43.00 13.19
N GLY A 13 13.40 43.00 14.53
CA GLY A 13 12.38 42.23 15.26
C GLY A 13 10.91 42.53 14.89
N THR A 14 10.65 43.60 14.12
CA THR A 14 9.33 43.91 13.55
C THR A 14 8.96 42.99 12.38
N ALA A 15 9.91 42.64 11.51
CA ALA A 15 9.67 41.75 10.36
C ALA A 15 9.45 40.29 10.80
N THR A 16 10.03 39.84 11.91
CA THR A 16 9.73 38.52 12.49
C THR A 16 8.29 38.45 12.98
N VAL A 17 7.76 39.50 13.62
CA VAL A 17 6.37 39.52 14.09
C VAL A 17 5.37 39.51 12.92
N GLU A 18 5.68 40.18 11.80
CA GLU A 18 4.85 40.13 10.59
C GLU A 18 4.68 38.69 10.04
N LEU A 19 5.73 37.87 10.08
CA LEU A 19 5.64 36.47 9.64
C LEU A 19 4.73 35.63 10.55
N TYR A 20 4.81 35.86 11.86
CA TYR A 20 3.95 35.21 12.85
C TYR A 20 2.50 35.56 12.57
N ASP A 21 2.19 36.86 12.54
CA ASP A 21 0.82 37.34 12.40
C ASP A 21 0.25 36.89 11.05
N LEU A 22 1.02 36.95 9.95
CA LEU A 22 0.59 36.42 8.64
C LEU A 22 0.19 34.95 8.72
N TRP A 23 1.00 34.09 9.35
CA TRP A 23 0.67 32.66 9.44
C TRP A 23 -0.52 32.42 10.35
N PHE A 24 -0.61 33.14 11.47
CA PHE A 24 -1.66 32.96 12.47
C PHE A 24 -3.01 33.53 12.03
N ASP A 25 -3.02 34.59 11.20
CA ASP A 25 -4.23 35.15 10.56
C ASP A 25 -4.74 34.29 9.40
N ASN A 26 -3.97 33.26 8.98
CA ASN A 26 -4.30 32.41 7.85
C ASN A 26 -4.30 30.90 8.20
N PRO A 27 -5.23 30.42 9.07
CA PRO A 27 -5.29 29.03 9.51
C PRO A 27 -5.42 27.99 8.40
N GLN A 28 -5.93 28.39 7.23
CA GLN A 28 -6.02 27.54 6.05
C GLN A 28 -4.64 27.05 5.56
N LEU A 29 -3.55 27.72 5.93
CA LEU A 29 -2.18 27.38 5.57
C LEU A 29 -1.60 26.28 6.47
N TRP A 30 -2.17 26.09 7.66
CA TRP A 30 -1.60 25.18 8.64
C TRP A 30 -1.73 23.73 8.19
N PHE A 31 -0.58 23.03 8.22
CA PHE A 31 -0.45 21.57 8.07
C PHE A 31 -1.08 20.98 6.80
N SER A 32 -1.44 21.81 5.81
CA SER A 32 -2.04 21.35 4.57
C SER A 32 -0.97 20.94 3.55
N SER A 33 -1.17 19.82 2.89
CA SER A 33 -0.30 19.33 1.80
C SER A 33 -0.52 20.05 0.47
N SER A 34 -1.57 20.88 0.35
CA SER A 34 -1.87 21.63 -0.87
C SER A 34 -1.15 22.98 -0.88
N LYS A 35 -0.52 23.31 -2.02
CA LYS A 35 0.14 24.60 -2.30
C LYS A 35 -0.91 25.73 -2.30
N LYS A 36 -1.33 26.19 -1.13
CA LYS A 36 -2.32 27.27 -0.95
C LYS A 36 -1.69 28.66 -1.03
N ILE A 37 -0.41 28.77 -0.70
CA ILE A 37 0.40 29.96 -0.99
C ILE A 37 1.26 29.68 -2.22
N SER A 38 1.34 30.66 -3.11
CA SER A 38 2.25 30.64 -4.25
C SER A 38 3.70 30.65 -3.75
N ASN A 39 4.52 29.71 -4.23
CA ASN A 39 5.97 29.71 -3.97
C ASN A 39 6.59 31.08 -4.30
N LYS A 40 6.15 31.69 -5.40
CA LYS A 40 6.58 33.03 -5.81
C LYS A 40 6.26 34.10 -4.77
N TYR A 41 5.10 34.04 -4.11
CA TYR A 41 4.78 34.98 -3.03
C TYR A 41 5.73 34.81 -1.84
N LEU A 42 6.08 33.57 -1.48
CA LEU A 42 7.03 33.33 -0.40
C LEU A 42 8.45 33.79 -0.77
N GLU A 43 8.85 33.54 -2.01
CA GLU A 43 10.13 34.00 -2.55
C GLU A 43 10.21 35.53 -2.52
N ASP A 44 9.23 36.21 -3.10
CA ASP A 44 9.21 37.67 -3.23
C ASP A 44 9.19 38.40 -1.86
N ASN A 45 8.56 37.80 -0.83
CA ASN A 45 8.35 38.47 0.46
C ASN A 45 9.33 38.02 1.55
N PHE A 46 9.76 36.75 1.57
CA PHE A 46 10.45 36.16 2.72
C PHE A 46 11.83 35.57 2.40
N ASP A 47 12.19 35.36 1.13
CA ASP A 47 13.47 34.72 0.78
C ASP A 47 14.68 35.53 1.28
N LYS A 48 14.60 36.86 1.16
CA LYS A 48 15.61 37.79 1.70
C LYS A 48 15.86 37.59 3.20
N TRP A 49 14.87 37.15 3.97
CA TRP A 49 14.99 36.95 5.41
C TRP A 49 15.72 35.65 5.75
N VAL A 50 15.65 34.63 4.90
CA VAL A 50 16.34 33.35 5.11
C VAL A 50 17.86 33.56 5.19
N GLU A 51 18.39 34.45 4.35
CA GLU A 51 19.83 34.72 4.20
C GLU A 51 20.36 35.79 5.14
N HIS A 52 19.53 36.75 5.57
CA HIS A 52 19.96 37.96 6.30
C HIS A 52 19.33 38.07 7.71
N TYR A 53 18.87 36.95 8.27
CA TYR A 53 18.35 36.93 9.64
C TYR A 53 19.47 37.20 10.67
N SER A 54 19.19 38.10 11.61
CA SER A 54 20.03 38.43 12.76
C SER A 54 19.32 38.09 14.07
N ASP A 55 20.07 37.72 15.11
CA ASP A 55 19.52 37.40 16.43
C ASP A 55 18.55 38.48 16.92
N CYS A 56 17.36 38.06 17.34
CA CYS A 56 16.30 38.91 17.86
C CYS A 56 16.07 38.69 19.36
N GLU A 57 15.24 39.53 19.98
CA GLU A 57 14.81 39.33 21.36
C GLU A 57 14.17 37.95 21.57
N ALA A 58 14.50 37.31 22.68
CA ALA A 58 14.08 35.96 23.05
C ALA A 58 12.60 35.89 23.49
N THR A 59 11.69 36.12 22.54
CA THR A 59 10.24 36.04 22.75
C THR A 59 9.63 34.84 22.03
N ILE A 60 8.47 34.37 22.50
CA ILE A 60 7.74 33.25 21.87
C ILE A 60 7.44 33.54 20.41
N LYS A 61 6.82 34.71 20.11
CA LYS A 61 6.48 35.12 18.74
C LYS A 61 7.70 35.07 17.82
N ASN A 62 8.81 35.69 18.25
CA ASN A 62 10.02 35.74 17.44
C ASN A 62 10.58 34.36 17.13
N TYR A 63 10.72 33.49 18.13
CA TYR A 63 11.23 32.14 17.91
C TYR A 63 10.31 31.29 17.04
N ILE A 64 8.98 31.41 17.19
CA ILE A 64 8.03 30.74 16.31
C ILE A 64 8.17 31.25 14.87
N SER A 65 8.31 32.56 14.64
CA SER A 65 8.54 33.12 13.30
C SER A 65 9.78 32.54 12.65
N ILE A 66 10.87 32.41 13.40
CA ILE A 66 12.12 31.86 12.88
C ILE A 66 11.97 30.38 12.53
N ILE A 67 11.22 29.63 13.35
CA ILE A 67 10.89 28.23 13.04
C ILE A 67 10.06 28.15 11.76
N ILE A 68 9.04 29.01 11.59
CA ILE A 68 8.25 29.09 10.34
C ILE A 68 9.15 29.43 9.15
N LEU A 69 10.05 30.39 9.29
CA LEU A 69 10.97 30.78 8.22
C LEU A 69 11.87 29.61 7.80
N TYR A 70 12.57 28.98 8.75
CA TYR A 70 13.54 27.95 8.44
C TYR A 70 12.96 26.56 8.17
N ASP A 71 11.74 26.26 8.62
CA ASP A 71 11.09 24.97 8.37
C ASP A 71 9.97 25.04 7.31
N GLN A 72 9.14 26.09 7.28
CA GLN A 72 8.02 26.17 6.33
C GLN A 72 8.38 26.94 5.05
N VAL A 73 9.01 28.13 5.16
CA VAL A 73 9.29 28.97 3.98
C VAL A 73 10.35 28.30 3.09
N THR A 74 11.50 27.95 3.66
CA THR A 74 12.62 27.28 2.95
C THR A 74 12.18 26.01 2.20
N ARG A 75 11.30 25.19 2.80
CA ARG A 75 10.73 23.98 2.19
C ARG A 75 9.87 24.29 0.98
N ASN A 76 9.06 25.35 1.02
CA ASN A 76 8.17 25.71 -0.08
C ASN A 76 8.90 26.35 -1.25
N ILE A 77 9.94 27.15 -0.99
CA ILE A 77 10.78 27.78 -2.02
C ILE A 77 11.90 26.86 -2.55
N ASN A 78 11.83 25.55 -2.25
CA ASN A 78 12.81 24.53 -2.65
C ASN A 78 14.27 24.79 -2.20
N LYS A 79 14.51 25.65 -1.20
CA LYS A 79 15.83 25.83 -0.55
C LYS A 79 16.07 24.79 0.55
N ASN A 80 15.66 23.54 0.34
CA ASN A 80 15.81 22.48 1.34
C ASN A 80 17.29 22.10 1.52
N ASN A 81 17.85 22.47 2.67
CA ASN A 81 19.21 22.10 3.06
C ASN A 81 19.23 21.76 4.56
N ASN A 82 20.05 20.77 4.94
CA ASN A 82 20.27 20.32 6.31
C ASN A 82 20.61 21.46 7.28
N VAL A 83 21.21 22.55 6.78
CA VAL A 83 21.53 23.74 7.56
C VAL A 83 20.28 24.43 8.11
N TYR A 84 19.23 24.60 7.30
CA TYR A 84 18.00 25.27 7.75
C TYR A 84 17.20 24.39 8.70
N ASP A 85 17.18 23.08 8.46
CA ASP A 85 16.60 22.10 9.38
C ASP A 85 17.28 22.16 10.77
N ALA A 86 18.61 22.32 10.80
CA ALA A 86 19.37 22.47 12.03
C ALA A 86 19.06 23.80 12.74
N LYS A 87 18.96 24.91 11.99
CA LYS A 87 18.56 26.22 12.55
C LYS A 87 17.16 26.17 13.15
N ALA A 88 16.19 25.59 12.45
CA ALA A 88 14.82 25.47 12.96
C ALA A 88 14.77 24.66 14.28
N ARG A 89 15.52 23.55 14.39
CA ARG A 89 15.65 22.79 15.64
C ARG A 89 16.36 23.57 16.74
N TYR A 90 17.39 24.34 16.40
CA TYR A 90 18.09 25.20 17.37
C TYR A 90 17.12 26.19 18.02
N TYR A 91 16.30 26.88 17.23
CA TYR A 91 15.30 27.82 17.77
C TYR A 91 14.15 27.12 18.49
N ALA A 92 13.74 25.92 18.07
CA ALA A 92 12.81 25.11 18.84
C ALA A 92 13.35 24.76 20.24
N ASN A 93 14.66 24.48 20.37
CA ASN A 93 15.29 24.27 21.68
C ASN A 93 15.38 25.57 22.50
N LYS A 94 15.75 26.70 21.89
CA LYS A 94 15.72 28.00 22.60
C LYS A 94 14.32 28.37 23.09
N LEU A 95 13.28 28.03 22.31
CA LEU A 95 11.90 28.21 22.72
C LEU A 95 11.55 27.35 23.93
N LYS A 96 12.08 26.13 24.01
CA LYS A 96 11.92 25.23 25.16
C LYS A 96 12.38 25.89 26.47
N ASP A 97 13.51 26.57 26.41
CA ASP A 97 14.14 27.22 27.57
C ASP A 97 13.27 28.36 28.12
N ILE A 98 12.76 29.23 27.23
CA ILE A 98 11.98 30.42 27.65
C ILE A 98 10.52 30.12 27.99
N THR A 99 10.03 28.91 27.67
CA THR A 99 8.62 28.52 27.87
C THR A 99 8.41 27.45 28.93
N ASN A 100 9.42 27.22 29.77
CA ASN A 100 9.42 26.16 30.78
C ASN A 100 9.04 24.81 30.16
N ASN A 101 9.92 24.28 29.29
CA ASN A 101 9.69 23.01 28.61
C ASN A 101 8.41 23.02 27.75
N TYR A 102 8.20 24.11 27.01
CA TYR A 102 7.01 24.32 26.18
C TYR A 102 5.68 24.50 26.91
N ASN A 103 5.65 24.52 28.25
CA ASN A 103 4.39 24.55 29.02
C ASN A 103 3.56 25.83 28.78
N TYR A 104 4.19 26.96 28.47
CA TYR A 104 3.50 28.23 28.26
C TYR A 104 3.05 28.50 26.81
N LEU A 105 3.22 27.53 25.90
CA LEU A 105 2.76 27.68 24.52
C LEU A 105 1.28 27.36 24.38
N SER A 106 0.57 28.15 23.56
CA SER A 106 -0.75 27.78 23.04
C SER A 106 -0.67 26.51 22.19
N SER A 107 -1.82 25.89 21.90
CA SER A 107 -1.91 24.68 21.08
C SER A 107 -1.26 24.82 19.70
N ILE A 108 -1.48 25.97 19.07
CA ILE A 108 -0.97 26.29 17.74
C ILE A 108 0.53 26.56 17.79
N GLU A 109 1.01 27.40 18.72
CA GLU A 109 2.44 27.68 18.88
C GLU A 109 3.22 26.40 19.19
N TRP A 110 2.67 25.50 20.02
CA TRP A 110 3.27 24.20 20.27
C TRP A 110 3.41 23.37 19.00
N CYS A 111 2.36 23.31 18.17
CA CYS A 111 2.42 22.60 16.90
C CYS A 111 3.50 23.17 15.97
N PHE A 112 3.66 24.50 15.93
CA PHE A 112 4.74 25.15 15.17
C PHE A 112 6.12 24.83 15.74
N ALA A 113 6.29 24.86 17.07
CA ALA A 113 7.53 24.50 17.74
C ALA A 113 7.98 23.06 17.41
N MET A 114 7.04 22.15 17.18
CA MET A 114 7.31 20.74 16.87
C MET A 114 7.53 20.43 15.39
N LEU A 115 7.29 21.38 14.48
CA LEU A 115 7.50 21.17 13.04
C LEU A 115 8.91 20.67 12.67
N PRO A 116 10.00 21.23 13.23
CA PRO A 116 11.36 20.81 12.85
C PRO A 116 11.66 19.35 13.21
N TYR A 117 11.00 18.81 14.25
CA TYR A 117 11.11 17.42 14.67
C TYR A 117 10.20 16.51 13.84
N ARG A 118 8.98 16.95 13.53
CA ARG A 118 8.04 16.24 12.66
C ARG A 118 8.58 16.05 11.23
N HIS A 119 9.31 17.02 10.69
CA HIS A 119 9.88 16.94 9.35
C HIS A 119 11.22 16.21 9.28
N THR A 120 11.67 15.61 10.37
CA THR A 120 12.76 14.64 10.30
C THR A 120 12.32 13.44 9.46
N LYS A 121 13.27 12.66 8.93
CA LYS A 121 12.99 11.34 8.33
C LYS A 121 13.11 10.21 9.35
N ASN A 122 12.98 10.53 10.64
CA ASN A 122 13.24 9.62 11.73
C ASN A 122 11.92 9.26 12.41
N ALA A 123 11.43 8.05 12.19
CA ALA A 123 10.15 7.61 12.74
C ALA A 123 10.10 7.68 14.28
N ILE A 124 11.23 7.43 14.98
CA ILE A 124 11.27 7.53 16.45
C ILE A 124 10.98 8.96 16.90
N ILE A 125 11.66 9.96 16.29
CA ILE A 125 11.45 11.37 16.63
C ILE A 125 10.02 11.80 16.31
N ILE A 126 9.48 11.41 15.15
CA ILE A 126 8.11 11.74 14.76
C ILE A 126 7.10 11.10 15.73
N HIS A 127 7.33 9.86 16.16
CA HIS A 127 6.47 9.20 17.14
C HIS A 127 6.52 9.86 18.52
N THR A 128 7.69 10.36 18.95
CA THR A 128 7.77 11.19 20.16
C THR A 128 6.90 12.43 20.02
N VAL A 129 7.03 13.18 18.91
CA VAL A 129 6.20 14.36 18.65
C VAL A 129 4.70 14.02 18.67
N ILE A 130 4.30 12.91 18.03
CA ILE A 130 2.91 12.46 18.03
C ILE A 130 2.44 12.11 19.45
N SER A 131 3.25 11.39 20.23
CA SER A 131 2.94 11.04 21.62
C SER A 131 2.73 12.27 22.48
N ASP A 132 3.66 13.23 22.40
CA ASP A 132 3.57 14.50 23.14
C ASP A 132 2.33 15.30 22.71
N THR A 133 1.96 15.25 21.42
CA THR A 133 0.72 15.87 20.92
C THR A 133 -0.51 15.23 21.57
N TRP A 134 -0.55 13.90 21.65
CA TRP A 134 -1.65 13.17 22.29
C TRP A 134 -1.75 13.51 23.78
N GLU A 135 -0.62 13.60 24.47
CA GLU A 135 -0.59 13.96 25.88
C GLU A 135 -1.13 15.37 26.09
N ARG A 136 -0.67 16.34 25.28
CA ARG A 136 -1.17 17.72 25.36
C ARG A 136 -2.66 17.82 25.11
N MET A 137 -3.14 17.16 24.05
CA MET A 137 -4.56 17.18 23.71
C MET A 137 -5.45 16.54 24.79
N ASN A 138 -4.98 15.51 25.50
CA ASN A 138 -5.78 14.87 26.55
C ASN A 138 -5.71 15.60 27.90
N ASN A 139 -4.56 16.19 28.23
CA ASN A 139 -4.32 16.74 29.57
C ASN A 139 -4.61 18.25 29.67
N TYR A 140 -4.53 19.00 28.58
CA TYR A 140 -4.52 20.47 28.63
C TYR A 140 -5.61 21.15 27.79
N SER A 141 -6.37 20.41 26.98
CA SER A 141 -7.37 21.01 26.07
C SER A 141 -8.76 20.42 26.27
N THR A 142 -9.66 21.23 26.82
CA THR A 142 -11.12 21.00 26.76
C THR A 142 -11.79 21.82 25.66
N ASP A 143 -11.05 22.77 25.05
CA ASP A 143 -11.52 23.58 23.93
C ASP A 143 -11.58 22.76 22.63
N LYS A 144 -12.69 22.89 21.90
CA LYS A 144 -12.91 22.21 20.62
C LYS A 144 -11.94 22.68 19.55
N ASP A 145 -11.58 23.96 19.54
CA ASP A 145 -10.71 24.52 18.50
C ASP A 145 -9.27 24.01 18.64
N ASP A 146 -8.76 23.92 19.87
CA ASP A 146 -7.47 23.29 20.19
C ASP A 146 -7.44 21.82 19.77
N ILE A 147 -8.51 21.07 20.08
CA ILE A 147 -8.62 19.65 19.70
C ILE A 147 -8.55 19.50 18.18
N GLU A 148 -9.21 20.36 17.41
CA GLU A 148 -9.15 20.33 15.95
C GLU A 148 -7.76 20.68 15.39
N VAL A 149 -7.03 21.61 16.02
CA VAL A 149 -5.64 21.92 15.67
C VAL A 149 -4.75 20.69 15.87
N TYR A 150 -4.82 20.05 17.05
CA TYR A 150 -4.05 18.84 17.33
C TYR A 150 -4.43 17.67 16.42
N LYS A 151 -5.72 17.47 16.12
CA LYS A 151 -6.18 16.44 15.16
C LYS A 151 -5.55 16.63 13.80
N LYS A 152 -5.53 17.86 13.27
CA LYS A 152 -4.89 18.19 11.98
C LYS A 152 -3.37 17.93 12.03
N PHE A 153 -2.71 18.30 13.12
CA PHE A 153 -1.28 18.10 13.31
C PHE A 153 -0.91 16.61 13.39
N ILE A 154 -1.62 15.83 14.21
CA ILE A 154 -1.43 14.38 14.36
C ILE A 154 -1.63 13.68 13.02
N LYS A 155 -2.70 14.00 12.29
CA LYS A 155 -2.97 13.48 10.96
C LYS A 155 -1.80 13.73 10.01
N ALA A 156 -1.36 14.99 9.90
CA ALA A 156 -0.26 15.38 9.02
C ALA A 156 1.09 14.76 9.42
N SER A 157 1.25 14.41 10.70
CA SER A 157 2.45 13.76 11.25
C SER A 157 2.49 12.28 10.87
N TYR A 158 1.40 11.53 11.06
CA TYR A 158 1.33 10.12 10.64
C TYR A 158 1.47 9.97 9.12
N GLU A 159 0.86 10.85 8.32
CA GLU A 159 0.96 10.81 6.85
C GLU A 159 2.40 10.98 6.33
N ARG A 160 3.30 11.57 7.12
CA ARG A 160 4.72 11.77 6.78
C ARG A 160 5.66 10.81 7.50
N CYS A 161 5.17 10.10 8.51
CA CYS A 161 6.00 9.21 9.30
C CYS A 161 6.43 8.02 8.44
N PRO A 162 7.75 7.74 8.32
CA PRO A 162 8.21 6.52 7.68
C PRO A 162 7.61 5.30 8.38
N THR A 163 7.12 4.35 7.58
CA THR A 163 6.52 3.09 8.04
C THR A 163 7.39 1.89 7.68
N ASP A 164 8.66 2.13 7.34
CA ASP A 164 9.65 1.09 7.12
C ASP A 164 10.07 0.44 8.44
N ASN A 165 10.60 -0.78 8.35
CA ASN A 165 10.91 -1.60 9.51
C ASN A 165 12.31 -1.36 10.09
N VAL A 166 12.93 -0.25 9.69
CA VAL A 166 14.23 0.21 10.18
C VAL A 166 14.07 1.67 10.60
N SER A 167 14.17 1.96 11.89
CA SER A 167 14.11 3.35 12.39
C SER A 167 15.31 3.64 13.26
N SER A 168 16.12 4.65 12.91
CA SER A 168 17.36 5.00 13.63
C SER A 168 18.29 3.80 13.87
N ASN A 169 18.48 2.95 12.85
CA ASN A 169 19.23 1.68 12.94
C ASN A 169 18.64 0.63 13.90
N LYS A 170 17.42 0.82 14.41
CA LYS A 170 16.67 -0.19 15.17
C LYS A 170 15.75 -0.97 14.23
N VAL A 171 15.91 -2.29 14.22
CA VAL A 171 14.98 -3.21 13.55
C VAL A 171 13.72 -3.34 14.40
N LEU A 172 12.56 -3.11 13.79
CA LEU A 172 11.27 -3.16 14.47
C LEU A 172 10.56 -4.53 14.35
N VAL A 173 11.18 -5.46 13.62
CA VAL A 173 10.68 -6.81 13.39
C VAL A 173 11.51 -7.81 14.18
N THR A 174 10.87 -8.54 15.09
CA THR A 174 11.50 -9.63 15.84
C THR A 174 11.31 -10.94 15.07
N SER A 175 12.39 -11.71 14.90
CA SER A 175 12.36 -12.97 14.13
C SER A 175 12.63 -14.16 15.04
N TYR A 176 11.84 -15.22 14.90
CA TYR A 176 11.93 -16.47 15.64
C TYR A 176 12.13 -17.61 14.65
N TYR A 177 13.18 -18.40 14.84
CA TYR A 177 13.54 -19.49 13.94
C TYR A 177 13.30 -20.85 14.61
N PRO A 178 12.79 -21.88 13.91
CA PRO A 178 12.39 -23.15 14.53
C PRO A 178 13.45 -23.78 15.44
N ASN A 179 14.72 -23.72 15.05
CA ASN A 179 15.85 -24.33 15.77
C ASN A 179 16.16 -23.65 17.11
N THR A 180 15.57 -22.48 17.40
CA THR A 180 15.80 -21.72 18.65
C THR A 180 14.79 -22.07 19.76
N PHE A 181 13.71 -22.80 19.44
CA PHE A 181 12.73 -23.25 20.42
C PHE A 181 12.85 -24.76 20.63
N ASN A 182 13.37 -25.16 21.79
CA ASN A 182 13.51 -26.56 22.18
C ASN A 182 12.18 -27.24 22.60
N ASN A 183 11.04 -26.57 22.44
CA ASN A 183 9.75 -27.09 22.86
C ASN A 183 8.82 -27.17 21.65
N ALA A 184 8.76 -28.36 21.06
CA ALA A 184 7.71 -28.77 20.14
C ALA A 184 6.34 -28.44 20.75
N TRP A 185 5.33 -28.14 19.92
CA TRP A 185 3.93 -28.00 20.33
C TRP A 185 3.49 -29.27 21.07
N ASP A 186 3.66 -29.28 22.39
CA ASP A 186 3.35 -30.40 23.25
C ASP A 186 1.96 -30.22 23.87
N ILE A 187 1.37 -31.36 24.22
CA ILE A 187 0.02 -31.57 24.74
C ILE A 187 -0.29 -30.74 26.00
N THR A 188 0.72 -30.09 26.60
CA THR A 188 0.62 -29.22 27.78
C THR A 188 -0.08 -27.87 27.54
N LEU A 189 -0.43 -27.52 26.30
CA LEU A 189 -1.27 -26.35 25.99
C LEU A 189 -2.70 -26.46 26.56
N GLU A 190 -3.14 -27.64 27.02
CA GLU A 190 -4.45 -27.88 27.62
C GLU A 190 -4.75 -27.04 28.87
N THR A 191 -3.75 -26.51 29.58
CA THR A 191 -3.97 -25.71 30.80
C THR A 191 -3.61 -24.24 30.64
N GLU A 192 -2.61 -23.89 29.83
CA GLU A 192 -2.06 -22.53 29.77
C GLU A 192 -2.86 -21.57 28.85
N PHE A 193 -3.48 -22.07 27.77
CA PHE A 193 -4.12 -21.21 26.74
C PHE A 193 -5.58 -21.53 26.42
N THR A 194 -6.21 -22.41 27.21
CA THR A 194 -7.62 -22.81 26.99
C THR A 194 -8.61 -21.65 27.11
N GLY A 195 -8.26 -20.59 27.84
CA GLY A 195 -9.06 -19.35 27.91
C GLY A 195 -8.92 -18.41 26.70
N ILE A 196 -8.03 -18.72 25.75
CA ILE A 196 -7.65 -17.81 24.65
C ILE A 196 -7.97 -18.42 23.28
N LEU A 197 -7.83 -19.74 23.12
CA LEU A 197 -8.14 -20.43 21.86
C LEU A 197 -9.65 -20.61 21.68
N GLU A 198 -10.17 -20.37 20.47
CA GLU A 198 -11.55 -20.74 20.10
C GLU A 198 -11.67 -22.26 19.94
N TYR A 199 -10.62 -22.90 19.44
CA TYR A 199 -10.52 -24.34 19.33
C TYR A 199 -9.14 -24.81 19.81
N ASN A 200 -9.15 -25.63 20.86
CA ASN A 200 -7.97 -26.29 21.42
C ASN A 200 -8.13 -27.81 21.24
N PRO A 201 -7.51 -28.40 20.20
CA PRO A 201 -7.63 -29.83 19.94
C PRO A 201 -6.79 -30.64 20.95
N LYS A 202 -7.37 -31.74 21.45
CA LYS A 202 -6.67 -32.69 22.35
C LYS A 202 -5.52 -33.43 21.67
N ASN A 203 -5.59 -33.57 20.35
CA ASN A 203 -4.59 -34.23 19.54
C ASN A 203 -3.81 -33.20 18.71
N ARG A 204 -2.55 -33.50 18.38
CA ARG A 204 -1.76 -32.64 17.51
C ARG A 204 -2.23 -32.72 16.06
N ALA A 205 -2.16 -31.59 15.34
CA ALA A 205 -2.33 -31.57 13.90
C ALA A 205 -1.26 -32.44 13.24
N LYS A 206 -1.63 -33.54 12.60
CA LYS A 206 -0.65 -34.45 11.99
C LYS A 206 0.10 -33.73 10.85
N LEU A 207 1.43 -33.69 10.94
CA LEU A 207 2.31 -33.41 9.81
C LEU A 207 2.42 -34.67 8.94
N ASP A 208 1.28 -35.14 8.45
CA ASP A 208 1.26 -36.26 7.52
C ASP A 208 1.68 -35.75 6.13
N TYR A 209 2.82 -36.25 5.64
CA TYR A 209 3.33 -35.98 4.30
C TYR A 209 2.70 -36.90 3.25
N THR A 210 1.91 -37.90 3.68
CA THR A 210 1.16 -38.75 2.75
C THR A 210 0.00 -37.94 2.17
N TYR A 211 0.20 -37.65 0.91
CA TYR A 211 -0.48 -36.62 0.16
C TYR A 211 -1.92 -37.04 -0.15
N ARG A 212 -2.92 -36.42 0.48
CA ARG A 212 -4.33 -36.56 0.09
C ARG A 212 -4.78 -35.30 -0.63
N ASP A 213 -4.59 -35.29 -1.95
CA ASP A 213 -5.02 -34.23 -2.88
C ASP A 213 -6.56 -34.16 -3.05
N TYR A 214 -7.34 -34.54 -2.04
CA TYR A 214 -8.77 -34.81 -2.18
C TYR A 214 -9.68 -33.71 -1.65
N ASP A 215 -9.21 -32.88 -0.70
CA ASP A 215 -10.06 -31.82 -0.17
C ASP A 215 -9.99 -30.54 -1.02
N LYS A 216 -11.14 -29.89 -1.15
CA LYS A 216 -11.35 -28.69 -1.97
C LYS A 216 -10.43 -27.53 -1.56
N ILE A 217 -10.05 -27.44 -0.28
CA ILE A 217 -9.21 -26.35 0.24
C ILE A 217 -7.77 -26.55 -0.24
N THR A 218 -7.17 -27.73 0.02
CA THR A 218 -5.82 -28.07 -0.44
C THR A 218 -5.68 -27.96 -1.96
N LYS A 219 -6.72 -28.36 -2.71
CA LYS A 219 -6.77 -28.20 -4.17
C LYS A 219 -6.65 -26.72 -4.59
N SER A 220 -7.39 -25.81 -3.94
CA SER A 220 -7.33 -24.38 -4.29
C SER A 220 -5.94 -23.77 -4.08
N PHE A 221 -5.20 -24.22 -3.06
CA PHE A 221 -3.79 -23.84 -2.90
C PHE A 221 -2.92 -24.41 -4.04
N SER A 222 -3.09 -25.70 -4.34
CA SER A 222 -2.33 -26.40 -5.38
C SER A 222 -2.52 -25.78 -6.77
N ASP A 223 -3.75 -25.41 -7.12
CA ASP A 223 -4.07 -24.75 -8.40
C ASP A 223 -3.30 -23.43 -8.55
N ILE A 224 -3.25 -22.61 -7.49
CA ILE A 224 -2.50 -21.35 -7.51
C ILE A 224 -0.99 -21.60 -7.58
N LEU A 225 -0.46 -22.54 -6.80
CA LEU A 225 0.96 -22.86 -6.79
C LEU A 225 1.45 -23.40 -8.14
N ASN A 226 0.61 -24.16 -8.85
CA ASN A 226 0.89 -24.65 -10.21
C ASN A 226 1.03 -23.51 -11.22
N ILE A 227 0.22 -22.45 -11.08
CA ILE A 227 0.20 -21.29 -11.98
C ILE A 227 1.34 -20.33 -11.65
N GLU A 228 1.45 -19.94 -10.38
CA GLU A 228 2.32 -18.85 -9.93
C GLU A 228 3.77 -19.28 -9.68
N LYS A 229 3.98 -20.54 -9.28
CA LYS A 229 5.29 -21.16 -9.02
C LYS A 229 6.26 -20.26 -8.21
N PRO A 230 5.84 -19.73 -7.05
CA PRO A 230 6.68 -18.83 -6.26
C PRO A 230 7.89 -19.58 -5.70
N ARG A 231 9.07 -18.94 -5.65
CA ARG A 231 10.26 -19.50 -4.97
C ARG A 231 10.18 -19.37 -3.45
N HIS A 232 9.53 -18.31 -2.99
CA HIS A 232 9.40 -17.97 -1.58
C HIS A 232 7.99 -17.46 -1.30
N ILE A 233 7.36 -17.96 -0.24
CA ILE A 233 6.00 -17.58 0.17
C ILE A 233 6.03 -17.02 1.59
N ILE A 234 5.42 -15.86 1.76
CA ILE A 234 5.16 -15.24 3.06
C ILE A 234 3.70 -15.50 3.46
N ILE A 235 3.49 -16.00 4.67
CA ILE A 235 2.15 -16.24 5.23
C ILE A 235 1.77 -15.07 6.13
N SER A 236 0.69 -14.37 5.83
CA SER A 236 0.10 -13.37 6.74
C SER A 236 -0.63 -14.08 7.88
N LEU A 237 0.08 -14.35 8.98
CA LEU A 237 -0.41 -15.15 10.09
C LEU A 237 -1.10 -14.27 11.14
N SER A 238 -2.44 -14.32 11.20
CA SER A 238 -3.23 -13.57 12.19
C SER A 238 -3.57 -14.38 13.44
N GLY A 239 -3.42 -15.71 13.38
CA GLY A 239 -3.82 -16.66 14.41
C GLY A 239 -5.28 -17.08 14.37
N GLY A 240 -6.11 -16.44 13.56
CA GLY A 240 -7.44 -16.94 13.24
C GLY A 240 -7.37 -18.19 12.34
N VAL A 241 -8.45 -18.97 12.35
CA VAL A 241 -8.56 -20.29 11.70
C VAL A 241 -8.06 -20.31 10.24
N ASP A 242 -8.36 -19.26 9.46
CA ASP A 242 -7.98 -19.19 8.04
C ASP A 242 -6.46 -19.21 7.86
N SER A 243 -5.76 -18.37 8.63
CA SER A 243 -4.30 -18.23 8.52
C SER A 243 -3.58 -19.45 9.10
N MET A 244 -4.12 -20.05 10.15
CA MET A 244 -3.59 -21.27 10.77
C MET A 244 -3.67 -22.46 9.81
N ILE A 245 -4.81 -22.66 9.14
CA ILE A 245 -4.95 -23.69 8.10
C ILE A 245 -4.05 -23.41 6.91
N SER A 246 -3.97 -22.15 6.46
CA SER A 246 -3.08 -21.75 5.36
C SER A 246 -1.63 -22.17 5.66
N SER A 247 -1.16 -21.96 6.89
CA SER A 247 0.18 -22.36 7.31
C SER A 247 0.42 -23.87 7.31
N LEU A 248 -0.56 -24.66 7.76
CA LEU A 248 -0.46 -26.12 7.72
C LEU A 248 -0.44 -26.65 6.28
N ILE A 249 -1.37 -26.18 5.43
CA ILE A 249 -1.46 -26.62 4.02
C ILE A 249 -0.17 -26.28 3.28
N LEU A 250 0.29 -25.03 3.36
CA LEU A 250 1.54 -24.63 2.72
C LEU A 250 2.73 -25.42 3.26
N ARG A 251 2.80 -25.71 4.57
CA ARG A 251 3.87 -26.57 5.10
C ARG A 251 3.87 -27.97 4.50
N ARG A 252 2.69 -28.60 4.35
CA ARG A 252 2.52 -29.92 3.73
C ARG A 252 2.89 -29.91 2.24
N LEU A 253 2.53 -28.85 1.52
CA LEU A 253 2.79 -28.71 0.08
C LEU A 253 4.24 -28.30 -0.25
N LYS A 254 4.99 -27.77 0.72
CA LYS A 254 6.36 -27.25 0.55
C LYS A 254 7.28 -28.17 -0.25
N HIS A 255 7.37 -29.45 0.10
CA HIS A 255 8.28 -30.40 -0.56
C HIS A 255 7.88 -30.73 -2.00
N LYS A 256 6.57 -30.78 -2.29
CA LYS A 256 6.04 -31.03 -3.64
C LYS A 256 6.38 -29.90 -4.61
N TYR A 257 6.33 -28.66 -4.14
CA TYR A 257 6.46 -27.47 -4.98
C TYR A 257 7.83 -26.78 -4.90
N GLY A 258 8.68 -27.14 -3.92
CA GLY A 258 10.06 -26.69 -3.84
C GLY A 258 10.27 -25.24 -3.41
N TYR A 259 9.28 -24.61 -2.75
CA TYR A 259 9.42 -23.24 -2.23
C TYR A 259 9.92 -23.19 -0.78
N THR A 260 10.30 -22.01 -0.34
CA THR A 260 10.57 -21.68 1.08
C THR A 260 9.39 -20.94 1.70
N LEU A 261 9.28 -20.97 3.04
CA LEU A 261 8.15 -20.44 3.81
C LEU A 261 8.64 -19.60 4.98
N ASP A 262 8.06 -18.42 5.13
CA ASP A 262 8.18 -17.58 6.32
C ASP A 262 6.78 -17.07 6.71
N ALA A 263 6.53 -16.91 8.00
CA ALA A 263 5.29 -16.36 8.53
C ALA A 263 5.51 -14.94 9.06
N VAL A 264 4.55 -14.06 8.83
CA VAL A 264 4.55 -12.68 9.34
C VAL A 264 3.29 -12.45 10.16
N HIS A 265 3.47 -12.08 11.42
CA HIS A 265 2.40 -11.63 12.30
C HIS A 265 2.52 -10.12 12.56
N ILE A 266 1.41 -9.41 12.40
CA ILE A 266 1.29 -8.01 12.83
C ILE A 266 0.52 -7.98 14.14
N ASN A 267 1.24 -7.74 15.24
CA ASN A 267 0.61 -7.53 16.53
C ASN A 267 0.22 -6.06 16.65
N TYR A 268 -1.09 -5.78 16.66
CA TYR A 268 -1.62 -4.42 16.76
C TYR A 268 -1.65 -3.86 18.20
N ALA A 269 -1.22 -4.65 19.20
CA ALA A 269 -1.17 -4.30 20.63
C ALA A 269 -2.48 -3.68 21.17
N ASN A 270 -3.62 -4.14 20.66
CA ASN A 270 -4.95 -3.60 21.00
C ASN A 270 -5.66 -4.39 22.11
N ARG A 271 -5.08 -5.48 22.59
CA ARG A 271 -5.67 -6.37 23.61
C ARG A 271 -4.64 -6.76 24.64
N GLU A 272 -5.13 -7.07 25.83
CA GLU A 272 -4.32 -7.64 26.90
C GLU A 272 -3.79 -9.02 26.53
N THR A 273 -4.56 -9.81 25.77
CA THR A 273 -4.19 -11.16 25.32
C THR A 273 -3.10 -11.18 24.24
N CYS A 274 -2.73 -10.05 23.63
CA CYS A 274 -1.83 -10.00 22.47
C CYS A 274 -0.50 -10.74 22.71
N LYS A 275 0.08 -10.65 23.92
CA LYS A 275 1.33 -11.35 24.24
C LYS A 275 1.17 -12.87 24.29
N GLN A 276 0.04 -13.36 24.81
CA GLN A 276 -0.26 -14.79 24.83
C GLN A 276 -0.59 -15.30 23.42
N GLU A 277 -1.29 -14.49 22.61
CA GLU A 277 -1.53 -14.75 21.19
C GLU A 277 -0.19 -14.89 20.42
N GLU A 278 0.78 -13.99 20.65
CA GLU A 278 2.13 -14.10 20.07
C GLU A 278 2.83 -15.41 20.45
N ILE A 279 2.75 -15.83 21.72
CA ILE A 279 3.37 -17.07 22.20
C ILE A 279 2.74 -18.29 21.51
N ILE A 280 1.42 -18.31 21.35
CA ILE A 280 0.71 -19.37 20.61
C ILE A 280 1.25 -19.45 19.17
N LEU A 281 1.40 -18.32 18.49
CA LEU A 281 1.92 -18.29 17.12
C LEU A 281 3.38 -18.75 17.05
N GLN A 282 4.22 -18.36 18.01
CA GLN A 282 5.60 -18.84 18.09
C GLN A 282 5.65 -20.37 18.24
N LYS A 283 4.88 -20.94 19.16
CA LYS A 283 4.81 -22.40 19.36
C LYS A 283 4.29 -23.10 18.11
N TRP A 284 3.28 -22.54 17.44
CA TRP A 284 2.70 -23.12 16.22
C TRP A 284 3.70 -23.10 15.04
N CYS A 285 4.36 -21.97 14.81
CA CYS A 285 5.37 -21.83 13.77
C CYS A 285 6.59 -22.71 14.03
N ALA A 286 7.04 -22.83 15.28
CA ALA A 286 8.10 -23.76 15.66
C ALA A 286 7.72 -25.22 15.32
N TYR A 287 6.48 -25.62 15.64
CA TYR A 287 5.96 -26.96 15.29
C TYR A 287 5.91 -27.23 13.79
N LEU A 288 5.48 -26.25 12.99
CA LEU A 288 5.46 -26.36 11.54
C LEU A 288 6.85 -26.18 10.91
N GLU A 289 7.89 -25.86 11.67
CA GLU A 289 9.21 -25.51 11.17
C GLU A 289 9.17 -24.35 10.16
N ILE A 290 8.40 -23.31 10.49
CA ILE A 290 8.27 -22.07 9.71
C ILE A 290 8.87 -20.93 10.55
N PRO A 291 9.86 -20.17 10.05
CA PRO A 291 10.31 -18.95 10.71
C PRO A 291 9.15 -17.95 10.87
N LEU A 292 9.08 -17.32 12.04
CA LEU A 292 8.05 -16.34 12.37
C LEU A 292 8.66 -14.96 12.59
N HIS A 293 8.15 -13.97 11.87
CA HIS A 293 8.50 -12.57 12.04
C HIS A 293 7.32 -11.81 12.64
N ILE A 294 7.57 -11.11 13.74
CA ILE A 294 6.55 -10.34 14.45
C ILE A 294 6.88 -8.85 14.35
N ARG A 295 5.92 -8.07 13.85
CA ARG A 295 5.94 -6.61 13.92
C ARG A 295 4.87 -6.14 14.88
N GLU A 296 5.30 -5.53 15.97
CA GLU A 296 4.40 -5.04 17.01
C GLU A 296 4.18 -3.54 16.88
N ILE A 297 2.93 -3.10 16.75
CA ILE A 297 2.56 -1.70 16.52
C ILE A 297 2.16 -1.06 17.85
N TYR A 298 3.04 -0.21 18.38
CA TYR A 298 2.81 0.58 19.59
C TYR A 298 2.65 2.06 19.29
N GLU A 299 3.14 2.48 18.14
CA GLU A 299 3.25 3.87 17.74
C GLU A 299 1.92 4.52 17.33
N ILE A 300 0.84 3.74 17.20
CA ILE A 300 -0.51 4.23 16.93
C ILE A 300 -1.55 3.39 17.69
N ASN A 301 -2.51 4.05 18.34
CA ASN A 301 -3.51 3.39 19.18
C ASN A 301 -4.92 3.48 18.57
N ARG A 302 -5.61 2.34 18.46
CA ARG A 302 -6.96 2.29 17.89
C ARG A 302 -7.97 3.11 18.70
N GLY A 303 -7.98 2.96 20.02
CA GLY A 303 -8.94 3.63 20.91
C GLY A 303 -8.86 5.15 20.78
N LYS A 304 -7.64 5.71 20.87
CA LYS A 304 -7.39 7.14 20.64
C LYS A 304 -7.87 7.59 19.26
N CYS A 305 -7.51 6.86 18.20
CA CYS A 305 -7.95 7.22 16.85
C CYS A 305 -9.47 7.17 16.66
N MET A 306 -10.17 6.19 17.23
CA MET A 306 -11.63 6.13 17.13
C MET A 306 -12.30 7.26 17.91
N LYS A 307 -11.82 7.57 19.13
CA LYS A 307 -12.35 8.66 19.97
C LYS A 307 -12.33 10.02 19.25
N TYR A 308 -11.29 10.28 18.47
CA TYR A 308 -11.09 11.56 17.78
C TYR A 308 -11.32 11.51 16.27
N GLU A 309 -12.09 10.54 15.78
CA GLU A 309 -12.50 10.42 14.36
C GLU A 309 -11.33 10.26 13.37
N LEU A 310 -10.18 9.79 13.82
CA LEU A 310 -8.97 9.53 13.02
C LEU A 310 -8.90 8.08 12.52
N ARG A 311 -10.05 7.45 12.30
CA ARG A 311 -10.14 6.04 11.85
C ARG A 311 -9.38 5.78 10.55
N ASN A 312 -9.53 6.66 9.56
CA ASN A 312 -8.87 6.49 8.26
C ASN A 312 -7.34 6.50 8.39
N ILE A 313 -6.79 7.31 9.32
CA ILE A 313 -5.36 7.37 9.59
C ILE A 313 -4.86 6.09 10.25
N TYR A 314 -5.61 5.56 11.21
CA TYR A 314 -5.30 4.27 11.81
C TYR A 314 -5.26 3.15 10.75
N GLU A 315 -6.28 3.07 9.90
CA GLU A 315 -6.37 2.03 8.87
C GLU A 315 -5.29 2.17 7.79
N SER A 316 -4.99 3.39 7.31
CA SER A 316 -3.94 3.61 6.31
C SER A 316 -2.55 3.34 6.88
N TYR A 317 -2.22 3.93 8.04
CA TYR A 317 -0.90 3.78 8.66
C TYR A 317 -0.58 2.32 8.96
N THR A 318 -1.50 1.59 9.60
CA THR A 318 -1.26 0.19 9.95
C THR A 318 -1.24 -0.75 8.74
N ARG A 319 -1.94 -0.41 7.65
CA ARG A 319 -1.81 -1.12 6.36
C ARG A 319 -0.40 -0.94 5.80
N ASP A 320 0.11 0.29 5.81
CA ASP A 320 1.42 0.60 5.23
C ASP A 320 2.55 -0.07 6.04
N VAL A 321 2.47 -0.05 7.38
CA VAL A 321 3.37 -0.84 8.26
C VAL A 321 3.33 -2.33 7.91
N ARG A 322 2.13 -2.91 7.78
CA ARG A 322 1.97 -4.33 7.41
C ARG A 322 2.62 -4.65 6.06
N TYR A 323 2.40 -3.83 5.05
CA TYR A 323 2.94 -4.07 3.71
C TYR A 323 4.46 -3.92 3.69
N ASN A 324 4.99 -2.91 4.37
CA ASN A 324 6.44 -2.73 4.51
C ASN A 324 7.07 -3.87 5.32
N THR A 325 6.33 -4.51 6.24
CA THR A 325 6.79 -5.71 6.95
C THR A 325 6.98 -6.88 6.01
N TYR A 326 6.04 -7.14 5.10
CA TYR A 326 6.20 -8.18 4.09
C TYR A 326 7.41 -7.93 3.19
N LYS A 327 7.59 -6.69 2.73
CA LYS A 327 8.76 -6.31 1.91
C LYS A 327 10.07 -6.47 2.67
N TYR A 328 10.11 -6.03 3.93
CA TYR A 328 11.29 -6.11 4.77
C TYR A 328 11.75 -7.56 4.96
N VAL A 329 10.82 -8.44 5.34
CA VAL A 329 11.11 -9.88 5.53
C VAL A 329 11.59 -10.49 4.22
N TYR A 330 10.89 -10.24 3.12
CA TYR A 330 11.28 -10.74 1.80
C TYR A 330 12.69 -10.31 1.38
N ASN A 331 13.00 -9.02 1.55
CA ASN A 331 14.30 -8.46 1.17
C ASN A 331 15.44 -9.07 2.02
N ASN A 332 15.23 -9.29 3.32
CA ASN A 332 16.21 -9.95 4.16
C ASN A 332 16.52 -11.38 3.71
N ILE A 333 15.50 -12.12 3.28
CA ILE A 333 15.65 -13.50 2.78
C ILE A 333 16.46 -13.50 1.48
N ILE A 334 16.10 -12.63 0.52
CA ILE A 334 16.84 -12.50 -0.74
C ILE A 334 18.29 -12.08 -0.50
N ASN A 335 18.52 -11.09 0.35
CA ASN A 335 19.87 -10.59 0.63
C ASN A 335 20.74 -11.70 1.23
N THR A 336 20.20 -12.47 2.18
CA THR A 336 20.90 -13.62 2.77
C THR A 336 21.26 -14.67 1.72
N TYR A 337 20.33 -15.00 0.82
CA TYR A 337 20.56 -15.95 -0.27
C TYR A 337 21.64 -15.46 -1.26
N ASN A 338 21.58 -14.18 -1.63
CA ASN A 338 22.56 -13.57 -2.54
C ASN A 338 23.95 -13.50 -1.92
N SER A 339 24.06 -13.14 -0.63
CA SER A 339 25.32 -13.14 0.10
C SER A 339 25.93 -14.54 0.17
N TYR A 340 25.13 -15.58 0.45
CA TYR A 340 25.59 -16.96 0.46
C TYR A 340 26.11 -17.44 -0.91
N ASN A 341 25.38 -17.13 -1.98
CA ASN A 341 25.82 -17.51 -3.34
C ASN A 341 27.08 -16.74 -3.77
N THR A 342 27.21 -15.47 -3.41
CA THR A 342 28.41 -14.68 -3.71
C THR A 342 29.63 -15.26 -2.98
N ALA A 343 29.48 -15.63 -1.71
CA ALA A 343 30.54 -16.28 -0.93
C ALA A 343 30.93 -17.65 -1.52
N ASN A 344 29.96 -18.45 -1.97
CA ASN A 344 30.25 -19.77 -2.57
C ASN A 344 30.88 -19.69 -3.96
N THR A 345 30.51 -18.70 -4.79
CA THR A 345 31.18 -18.48 -6.07
C THR A 345 32.62 -18.05 -5.85
N ALA A 346 32.89 -17.15 -4.90
CA ALA A 346 34.24 -16.75 -4.52
C ALA A 346 35.07 -17.93 -3.97
N ASN A 347 34.47 -18.80 -3.15
CA ASN A 347 35.13 -19.98 -2.63
C ASN A 347 35.40 -21.04 -3.72
N ASN A 348 34.49 -21.21 -4.69
CA ASN A 348 34.69 -22.14 -5.81
C ASN A 348 35.70 -21.60 -6.83
N GLU A 349 35.76 -20.28 -7.06
CA GLU A 349 36.82 -19.66 -7.87
C GLU A 349 38.18 -19.79 -7.18
N ASN A 350 38.24 -19.62 -5.85
CA ASN A 350 39.47 -19.85 -5.09
C ASN A 350 39.89 -21.33 -5.07
N ALA A 351 38.94 -22.26 -4.99
CA ALA A 351 39.21 -23.71 -5.07
C ALA A 351 39.62 -24.14 -6.49
N ALA A 352 39.01 -23.57 -7.53
CA ALA A 352 39.40 -23.82 -8.93
C ALA A 352 40.78 -23.22 -9.26
N ASN A 353 41.10 -22.05 -8.71
CA ASN A 353 42.43 -21.46 -8.81
C ASN A 353 43.48 -22.26 -8.03
N ALA A 354 43.14 -22.78 -6.84
CA ALA A 354 44.02 -23.69 -6.09
C ALA A 354 44.24 -25.03 -6.83
N ALA A 355 43.20 -25.60 -7.46
CA ALA A 355 43.31 -26.82 -8.27
C ALA A 355 44.11 -26.61 -9.56
N ASN A 356 43.99 -25.44 -10.21
CA ASN A 356 44.83 -25.06 -11.36
C ASN A 356 46.30 -24.82 -10.98
N THR A 357 46.54 -24.33 -9.76
CA THR A 357 47.91 -24.16 -9.21
C THR A 357 48.51 -25.52 -8.81
N ALA A 358 47.70 -26.49 -8.37
CA ALA A 358 48.15 -27.85 -8.09
C ALA A 358 48.45 -28.65 -9.37
N ASN A 359 47.68 -28.46 -10.45
CA ASN A 359 47.91 -29.11 -11.74
C ASN A 359 49.11 -28.56 -12.53
N THR A 360 49.67 -27.41 -12.13
CA THR A 360 50.90 -26.86 -12.73
C THR A 360 52.18 -27.47 -12.17
N TYR A 361 52.11 -28.27 -11.09
CA TYR A 361 53.28 -28.94 -10.50
C TYR A 361 53.40 -30.43 -10.81
N SER A 362 52.52 -31.01 -11.65
CA SER A 362 52.51 -32.46 -11.93
C SER A 362 52.61 -32.86 -13.41
N VAL A 363 53.03 -31.99 -14.32
CA VAL A 363 53.37 -32.39 -15.71
C VAL A 363 54.69 -31.77 -16.14
N GLY A 364 55.77 -32.31 -15.57
CA GLY A 364 57.14 -32.04 -15.97
C GLY A 364 57.90 -33.34 -16.18
N ARG A 365 57.45 -34.19 -17.12
CA ARG A 365 58.32 -35.21 -17.76
C ARG A 365 57.66 -35.93 -18.93
N MET A 366 58.46 -36.07 -19.98
CA MET A 366 58.41 -37.01 -21.12
C MET A 366 57.79 -36.52 -22.44
N SER A 367 58.74 -36.11 -23.29
CA SER A 367 58.75 -36.11 -24.75
C SER A 367 58.53 -37.50 -25.36
N GLY A 368 57.93 -37.56 -26.55
CA GLY A 368 58.13 -38.66 -27.50
C GLY A 368 56.99 -38.95 -28.47
N SER A 369 57.12 -38.43 -29.70
CA SER A 369 56.76 -39.04 -31.01
C SER A 369 55.54 -39.97 -31.17
N GLY A 370 54.66 -39.68 -32.14
CA GLY A 370 53.82 -40.71 -32.76
C GLY A 370 52.56 -40.20 -33.48
N SER A 371 52.67 -40.14 -34.80
CA SER A 371 51.66 -40.33 -35.87
C SER A 371 50.16 -40.59 -35.59
N ASP A 372 49.39 -40.06 -36.55
CA ASP A 372 48.16 -40.59 -37.19
C ASP A 372 46.76 -40.33 -36.61
N GLY A 373 45.95 -39.68 -37.45
CA GLY A 373 44.73 -40.28 -37.99
C GLY A 373 43.39 -39.87 -37.37
N GLY A 374 42.48 -39.36 -38.20
CA GLY A 374 41.04 -39.54 -37.94
C GLY A 374 40.15 -38.32 -38.09
N SER A 375 39.94 -37.88 -39.33
CA SER A 375 38.80 -37.06 -39.75
C SER A 375 37.46 -37.77 -39.53
N ASN A 376 36.42 -37.08 -39.03
CA ASN A 376 35.14 -37.06 -39.76
C ASN A 376 34.18 -35.92 -39.34
N LYS A 377 33.85 -35.11 -40.36
CA LYS A 377 32.68 -34.23 -40.47
C LYS A 377 31.43 -35.07 -40.71
N ARG A 378 30.26 -34.54 -40.30
CA ARG A 378 28.94 -34.52 -40.99
C ARG A 378 27.84 -34.36 -39.93
N ARG A 379 26.70 -33.74 -40.16
CA ARG A 379 26.15 -32.78 -41.14
C ARG A 379 24.73 -32.55 -40.64
N SER A 380 24.26 -31.32 -40.80
CA SER A 380 22.88 -30.87 -40.62
C SER A 380 21.87 -31.60 -41.52
N VAL A 381 20.65 -31.81 -41.03
CA VAL A 381 19.43 -31.93 -41.85
C VAL A 381 18.27 -31.25 -41.13
N ASP A 382 17.72 -30.23 -41.78
CA ASP A 382 16.41 -29.65 -41.51
C ASP A 382 15.31 -30.46 -42.20
N SER A 383 14.11 -30.49 -41.62
CA SER A 383 12.87 -30.60 -42.39
C SER A 383 11.69 -30.00 -41.62
N ASN A 384 11.07 -29.00 -42.26
CA ASN A 384 9.82 -28.35 -41.89
C ASN A 384 8.60 -29.28 -42.02
N GLY A 385 7.57 -29.00 -41.21
CA GLY A 385 6.21 -29.54 -41.36
C GLY A 385 5.21 -28.74 -40.52
N SER A 386 4.46 -27.87 -41.18
CA SER A 386 3.52 -26.87 -40.65
C SER A 386 2.13 -27.42 -40.28
N GLY A 387 1.48 -26.81 -39.28
CA GLY A 387 0.02 -26.92 -39.05
C GLY A 387 -0.49 -25.88 -38.04
N LYS A 388 -1.20 -24.85 -38.53
CA LYS A 388 -1.79 -23.70 -37.81
C LYS A 388 -3.02 -24.12 -36.96
N SER A 389 -3.27 -23.51 -35.79
CA SER A 389 -4.28 -22.43 -35.52
C SER A 389 -4.67 -22.55 -34.01
N VAL A 390 -5.13 -21.60 -33.21
CA VAL A 390 -5.69 -20.23 -33.31
C VAL A 390 -5.26 -19.47 -32.05
N GLY A 391 -4.94 -18.18 -32.18
CA GLY A 391 -4.40 -17.34 -31.12
C GLY A 391 -5.44 -16.67 -30.22
N SER A 392 -5.08 -16.54 -28.94
CA SER A 392 -5.62 -15.58 -27.99
C SER A 392 -4.55 -14.50 -27.75
N VAL A 393 -5.02 -13.26 -27.75
CA VAL A 393 -4.24 -12.01 -27.81
C VAL A 393 -3.41 -11.83 -26.54
N ARG A 394 -2.08 -11.87 -26.69
CA ARG A 394 -1.12 -11.37 -25.71
C ARG A 394 -0.82 -9.91 -26.04
N SER A 395 -1.01 -9.01 -25.07
CA SER A 395 -0.51 -7.65 -25.13
C SER A 395 1.01 -7.65 -25.02
N ALA A 396 1.61 -6.74 -25.79
CA ALA A 396 3.00 -6.71 -26.18
C ALA A 396 3.98 -6.47 -25.01
N GLY A 397 4.87 -7.43 -24.77
CA GLY A 397 6.16 -7.21 -24.11
C GLY A 397 7.26 -7.27 -25.16
N SER A 398 8.04 -6.19 -25.26
CA SER A 398 9.20 -6.06 -26.14
C SER A 398 10.18 -7.24 -25.95
N ALA A 399 10.39 -8.01 -27.01
CA ALA A 399 11.39 -9.07 -27.07
C ALA A 399 12.72 -8.50 -27.57
N GLY A 400 13.60 -8.15 -26.62
CA GLY A 400 15.02 -7.90 -26.87
C GLY A 400 15.85 -9.16 -26.64
N SER A 401 16.76 -9.44 -27.56
CA SER A 401 17.61 -10.63 -27.65
C SER A 401 18.59 -10.78 -26.48
N GLY A 402 19.07 -12.02 -26.30
CA GLY A 402 19.82 -12.49 -25.14
C GLY A 402 21.15 -11.79 -24.85
N GLY A 403 21.44 -11.71 -23.56
CA GLY A 403 22.73 -11.31 -23.02
C GLY A 403 22.67 -11.05 -21.51
N ARG A 404 23.27 -11.96 -20.73
CA ARG A 404 23.77 -11.79 -19.34
C ARG A 404 22.83 -11.19 -18.28
N GLY A 405 22.35 -12.05 -17.37
CA GLY A 405 22.27 -11.76 -15.93
C GLY A 405 21.46 -10.54 -15.47
N GLY A 406 20.21 -10.39 -15.93
CA GLY A 406 19.24 -9.49 -15.31
C GLY A 406 18.21 -10.31 -14.53
N GLY A 407 18.40 -10.51 -13.23
CA GLY A 407 17.40 -11.16 -12.39
C GLY A 407 16.12 -10.32 -12.38
N ILE A 408 15.02 -10.88 -12.89
CA ILE A 408 13.69 -10.34 -12.60
C ILE A 408 13.58 -10.36 -11.06
N LEU A 409 13.52 -9.19 -10.42
CA LEU A 409 13.20 -9.11 -9.00
C LEU A 409 11.81 -9.75 -8.84
N GLU A 410 11.80 -10.97 -8.30
CA GLU A 410 10.57 -11.63 -7.91
C GLU A 410 9.91 -10.77 -6.81
N MET A 411 8.59 -10.62 -6.88
CA MET A 411 7.85 -9.82 -5.89
C MET A 411 7.55 -10.71 -4.67
N PRO A 412 7.46 -10.16 -3.44
CA PRO A 412 6.98 -10.89 -2.29
C PRO A 412 5.62 -11.55 -2.59
N PHE A 413 5.55 -12.87 -2.45
CA PHE A 413 4.34 -13.66 -2.64
C PHE A 413 3.66 -13.88 -1.28
N VAL A 414 2.62 -13.10 -0.98
CA VAL A 414 2.00 -13.06 0.35
C VAL A 414 0.63 -13.73 0.34
N VAL A 415 0.48 -14.82 1.09
CA VAL A 415 -0.79 -15.53 1.26
C VAL A 415 -1.61 -14.94 2.41
N LEU A 416 -2.87 -14.62 2.14
CA LEU A 416 -3.85 -14.05 3.06
C LEU A 416 -5.01 -15.03 3.31
N GLY A 417 -5.53 -15.07 4.53
CA GLY A 417 -6.65 -15.93 4.93
C GLY A 417 -8.06 -15.44 4.56
N HIS A 418 -8.23 -14.71 3.45
CA HIS A 418 -9.56 -14.25 3.04
C HIS A 418 -10.36 -15.41 2.41
N ASN A 419 -11.66 -15.47 2.72
CA ASN A 419 -12.56 -16.55 2.32
C ASN A 419 -13.86 -16.05 1.64
N TYR A 420 -14.75 -16.97 1.28
CA TYR A 420 -16.03 -16.66 0.63
C TYR A 420 -16.90 -15.68 1.43
N ASP A 421 -16.96 -15.85 2.75
CA ASP A 421 -17.78 -15.00 3.62
C ASP A 421 -17.24 -13.54 3.62
N ASP A 422 -15.92 -13.35 3.52
CA ASP A 422 -15.32 -12.01 3.34
C ASP A 422 -15.75 -11.37 2.01
N VAL A 423 -15.94 -12.16 0.95
CA VAL A 423 -16.45 -11.68 -0.34
C VAL A 423 -17.89 -11.20 -0.20
N CYS A 424 -18.74 -11.99 0.49
CA CYS A 424 -20.12 -11.60 0.77
C CYS A 424 -20.20 -10.30 1.58
N GLU A 425 -19.37 -10.17 2.62
CA GLU A 425 -19.27 -8.95 3.43
C GLU A 425 -18.86 -7.74 2.57
N ASN A 426 -17.92 -7.92 1.65
CA ASN A 426 -17.46 -6.89 0.74
C ASN A 426 -18.55 -6.46 -0.26
N ILE A 427 -19.30 -7.41 -0.85
CA ILE A 427 -20.40 -7.08 -1.76
C ILE A 427 -21.42 -6.19 -1.06
N LEU A 428 -21.87 -6.58 0.14
CA LEU A 428 -22.81 -5.78 0.92
C LEU A 428 -22.25 -4.41 1.28
N THR A 429 -20.96 -4.35 1.65
CA THR A 429 -20.28 -3.08 1.95
C THR A 429 -20.25 -2.16 0.74
N ASN A 430 -19.87 -2.68 -0.44
CA ASN A 430 -19.76 -1.90 -1.67
C ASN A 430 -21.13 -1.42 -2.18
N ILE A 431 -22.17 -2.25 -2.07
CA ILE A 431 -23.56 -1.86 -2.36
C ILE A 431 -24.00 -0.73 -1.42
N ALA A 432 -23.79 -0.89 -0.11
CA ALA A 432 -24.17 0.13 0.88
C ALA A 432 -23.43 1.46 0.68
N GLN A 433 -22.17 1.41 0.23
CA GLN A 433 -21.35 2.58 -0.09
C GLN A 433 -21.60 3.14 -1.49
N GLN A 434 -22.44 2.50 -2.31
CA GLN A 434 -22.71 2.87 -3.70
C GLN A 434 -21.42 3.00 -4.53
N SER A 435 -20.48 2.07 -4.35
CA SER A 435 -19.15 2.14 -4.95
C SER A 435 -18.70 0.78 -5.49
N LYS A 436 -17.70 0.80 -6.39
CA LYS A 436 -17.06 -0.40 -6.96
C LYS A 436 -18.03 -1.39 -7.63
N TYR A 437 -19.07 -0.88 -8.31
CA TYR A 437 -20.02 -1.73 -9.04
C TYR A 437 -19.37 -2.59 -10.14
N ASN A 438 -18.25 -2.13 -10.70
CA ASN A 438 -17.46 -2.90 -11.66
C ASN A 438 -16.77 -4.13 -11.04
N VAL A 439 -16.54 -4.14 -9.73
CA VAL A 439 -15.90 -5.25 -9.00
C VAL A 439 -16.49 -5.33 -7.59
N LEU A 440 -17.77 -5.70 -7.45
CA LEU A 440 -18.46 -5.70 -6.16
C LEU A 440 -17.85 -6.68 -5.15
N THR A 441 -17.23 -7.78 -5.60
CA THR A 441 -16.45 -8.67 -4.71
C THR A 441 -15.32 -7.92 -4.01
N GLY A 442 -14.77 -6.88 -4.66
CA GLY A 442 -13.66 -6.07 -4.18
C GLY A 442 -12.36 -6.85 -3.93
N MET A 443 -12.30 -8.12 -4.31
CA MET A 443 -11.17 -9.01 -4.07
C MET A 443 -10.98 -9.99 -5.23
N GLU A 444 -9.71 -10.31 -5.50
CA GLU A 444 -9.28 -11.29 -6.48
C GLU A 444 -8.40 -12.36 -5.81
N LYS A 445 -8.36 -13.57 -6.38
CA LYS A 445 -7.54 -14.67 -5.86
C LYS A 445 -6.05 -14.32 -5.89
N VAL A 446 -5.59 -13.61 -6.91
CA VAL A 446 -4.21 -13.09 -7.03
C VAL A 446 -4.31 -11.62 -7.38
N TYR A 447 -3.65 -10.76 -6.60
CA TYR A 447 -3.73 -9.31 -6.76
C TYR A 447 -2.37 -8.66 -6.51
N PRO A 448 -1.70 -8.11 -7.53
CA PRO A 448 -0.48 -7.32 -7.36
C PRO A 448 -0.81 -5.93 -6.80
N CYS A 449 -0.15 -5.53 -5.72
CA CYS A 449 -0.35 -4.23 -5.05
C CYS A 449 0.92 -3.81 -4.33
N ASP A 450 1.33 -2.54 -4.48
CA ASP A 450 2.49 -1.95 -3.80
C ASP A 450 3.76 -2.80 -3.90
N ASN A 451 4.08 -3.34 -5.08
CA ASN A 451 5.20 -4.25 -5.28
C ASN A 451 5.13 -5.55 -4.43
N ILE A 452 3.93 -6.01 -4.08
CA ILE A 452 3.66 -7.30 -3.42
C ILE A 452 2.62 -8.05 -4.25
N LYS A 453 2.74 -9.37 -4.38
CA LYS A 453 1.70 -10.22 -4.96
C LYS A 453 0.89 -10.85 -3.84
N PHE A 454 -0.33 -10.36 -3.60
CA PHE A 454 -1.23 -10.92 -2.60
C PHE A 454 -2.04 -12.06 -3.18
N VAL A 455 -2.17 -13.14 -2.41
CA VAL A 455 -2.86 -14.37 -2.82
C VAL A 455 -3.87 -14.79 -1.75
N ARG A 456 -5.08 -15.13 -2.19
CA ARG A 456 -6.23 -15.52 -1.35
C ARG A 456 -6.76 -16.88 -1.81
N PRO A 457 -6.12 -17.99 -1.43
CA PRO A 457 -6.48 -19.31 -1.94
C PRO A 457 -7.89 -19.75 -1.57
N MET A 458 -8.45 -19.25 -0.47
CA MET A 458 -9.75 -19.71 0.05
C MET A 458 -10.92 -18.81 -0.35
N LEU A 459 -10.74 -17.89 -1.30
CA LEU A 459 -11.73 -16.85 -1.63
C LEU A 459 -13.10 -17.38 -2.08
N ASP A 460 -13.17 -18.62 -2.54
CA ASP A 460 -14.35 -19.37 -2.97
C ASP A 460 -14.74 -20.52 -2.02
N ILE A 461 -14.12 -20.56 -0.83
CA ILE A 461 -14.36 -21.57 0.22
C ILE A 461 -15.16 -20.93 1.34
N LYS A 462 -16.26 -21.56 1.75
CA LYS A 462 -17.08 -21.06 2.87
C LYS A 462 -16.33 -21.19 4.18
N LYS A 463 -16.56 -20.25 5.10
CA LYS A 463 -15.99 -20.28 6.44
C LYS A 463 -16.31 -21.57 7.20
N SER A 464 -17.51 -22.13 7.00
CA SER A 464 -17.92 -23.41 7.60
C SER A 464 -17.06 -24.60 7.15
N GLU A 465 -16.67 -24.65 5.86
CA GLU A 465 -15.77 -25.68 5.32
C GLU A 465 -14.38 -25.55 5.96
N ILE A 466 -13.90 -24.32 6.16
CA ILE A 466 -12.62 -24.02 6.82
C ILE A 466 -12.64 -24.51 8.28
N TYR A 467 -13.71 -24.24 9.03
CA TYR A 467 -13.85 -24.76 10.40
C TYR A 467 -13.91 -26.28 10.48
N THR A 468 -14.58 -26.94 9.53
CA THR A 468 -14.59 -28.41 9.46
C THR A 468 -13.20 -28.96 9.21
N PHE A 469 -12.48 -28.41 8.22
CA PHE A 469 -11.09 -28.79 7.95
C PHE A 469 -10.20 -28.60 9.19
N SER A 470 -10.39 -27.51 9.92
CA SER A 470 -9.68 -27.22 11.18
C SER A 470 -9.84 -28.34 12.20
N ARG A 471 -11.08 -28.79 12.43
CA ARG A 471 -11.39 -29.87 13.38
C ARG A 471 -10.82 -31.20 12.94
N GLU A 472 -11.01 -31.56 11.67
CA GLU A 472 -10.52 -32.81 11.09
C GLU A 472 -8.99 -32.91 11.15
N ASN A 473 -8.30 -31.78 11.01
CA ASN A 473 -6.84 -31.69 11.06
C ASN A 473 -6.31 -31.24 12.42
N SER A 474 -7.16 -31.10 13.44
CA SER A 474 -6.75 -30.66 14.78
C SER A 474 -5.91 -29.38 14.77
N VAL A 475 -6.36 -28.35 14.04
CA VAL A 475 -5.66 -27.07 13.90
C VAL A 475 -6.12 -26.07 14.96
N PRO A 476 -5.28 -25.73 15.95
CA PRO A 476 -5.63 -24.73 16.97
C PRO A 476 -5.79 -23.35 16.32
N HIS A 477 -6.69 -22.53 16.87
CA HIS A 477 -6.84 -21.15 16.41
C HIS A 477 -7.47 -20.23 17.45
N LEU A 478 -7.13 -18.95 17.32
CA LEU A 478 -7.65 -17.85 18.10
C LEU A 478 -9.07 -17.48 17.66
N PRO A 479 -9.88 -16.90 18.57
CA PRO A 479 -11.20 -16.40 18.26
C PRO A 479 -11.16 -15.24 17.26
N ASN A 480 -12.29 -15.06 16.57
CA ASN A 480 -12.46 -13.97 15.64
C ASN A 480 -12.22 -12.62 16.31
N SER A 481 -11.24 -11.88 15.79
CA SER A 481 -10.82 -10.61 16.36
C SER A 481 -11.67 -9.41 15.90
N THR A 482 -12.64 -9.62 15.02
CA THR A 482 -13.47 -8.55 14.45
C THR A 482 -14.47 -8.03 15.50
N PRO A 483 -14.44 -6.74 15.88
CA PRO A 483 -15.37 -6.24 16.90
C PRO A 483 -16.81 -6.16 16.38
N ALA A 484 -17.76 -6.56 17.21
CA ALA A 484 -19.20 -6.56 16.89
C ALA A 484 -19.74 -5.16 16.49
N TRP A 485 -19.23 -4.09 17.09
CA TRP A 485 -19.65 -2.71 16.76
C TRP A 485 -19.19 -2.24 15.38
N SER A 486 -18.18 -2.89 14.79
CA SER A 486 -17.63 -2.50 13.49
C SER A 486 -18.61 -2.80 12.36
N GLN A 487 -18.52 -2.08 11.23
CA GLN A 487 -19.37 -2.35 10.06
C GLN A 487 -19.29 -3.81 9.64
N ARG A 488 -18.08 -4.38 9.61
CA ARG A 488 -17.85 -5.78 9.26
C ARG A 488 -18.47 -6.74 10.29
N GLY A 489 -18.32 -6.45 11.59
CA GLY A 489 -18.98 -7.21 12.66
C GLY A 489 -20.51 -7.21 12.52
N LYS A 490 -21.12 -6.04 12.34
CA LYS A 490 -22.58 -5.92 12.11
C LYS A 490 -23.05 -6.71 10.89
N ILE A 491 -22.29 -6.69 9.79
CA ILE A 491 -22.63 -7.46 8.59
C ILE A 491 -22.59 -8.95 8.91
N ARG A 492 -21.52 -9.42 9.55
CA ARG A 492 -21.30 -10.83 9.89
C ARG A 492 -22.33 -11.38 10.88
N ASP A 493 -22.61 -10.64 11.94
CA ASP A 493 -23.36 -11.13 13.10
C ASP A 493 -24.88 -10.93 12.94
N ILE A 494 -25.30 -9.93 12.15
CA ILE A 494 -26.72 -9.53 12.04
C ILE A 494 -27.23 -9.63 10.60
N VAL A 495 -26.58 -8.92 9.67
CA VAL A 495 -27.12 -8.76 8.29
C VAL A 495 -27.06 -10.06 7.51
N LYS A 496 -25.89 -10.71 7.46
CA LYS A 496 -25.69 -11.96 6.72
C LYS A 496 -26.63 -13.08 7.22
N PRO A 497 -26.75 -13.35 8.54
CA PRO A 497 -27.72 -14.32 9.04
C PRO A 497 -29.18 -13.96 8.76
N ALA A 498 -29.55 -12.67 8.73
CA ALA A 498 -30.89 -12.25 8.35
C ALA A 498 -31.19 -12.53 6.87
N PHE A 499 -30.22 -12.27 5.98
CA PHE A 499 -30.30 -12.57 4.56
C PHE A 499 -30.42 -14.08 4.30
N GLU A 500 -29.58 -14.90 4.96
CA GLU A 500 -29.63 -16.37 4.84
C GLU A 500 -30.94 -16.96 5.35
N ARG A 501 -31.54 -16.39 6.42
CA ARG A 501 -32.87 -16.78 6.91
C ARG A 501 -33.99 -16.40 5.95
N TRP A 502 -33.87 -15.25 5.27
CA TRP A 502 -34.87 -14.83 4.29
C TRP A 502 -34.82 -15.72 3.04
N HIS A 503 -33.63 -15.99 2.49
CA HIS A 503 -33.47 -16.87 1.34
C HIS A 503 -32.07 -17.50 1.25
N SER A 504 -31.98 -18.82 1.18
CA SER A 504 -30.72 -19.58 1.21
C SER A 504 -29.76 -19.26 0.05
N ASN A 505 -30.28 -18.89 -1.12
CA ASN A 505 -29.48 -18.59 -2.32
C ASN A 505 -29.12 -17.11 -2.48
N ILE A 506 -29.44 -16.22 -1.52
CA ILE A 506 -29.26 -14.78 -1.71
C ILE A 506 -27.81 -14.38 -2.01
N PHE A 507 -26.84 -14.98 -1.33
CA PHE A 507 -25.42 -14.69 -1.57
C PHE A 507 -24.90 -15.25 -2.90
N THR A 508 -25.42 -16.41 -3.33
CA THR A 508 -25.18 -16.91 -4.69
C THR A 508 -25.73 -15.94 -5.73
N GLY A 509 -26.96 -15.44 -5.54
CA GLY A 509 -27.55 -14.42 -6.41
C GLY A 509 -26.77 -13.12 -6.45
N LEU A 510 -26.27 -12.64 -5.31
CA LEU A 510 -25.41 -11.45 -5.23
C LEU A 510 -24.07 -11.64 -5.94
N LEU A 511 -23.49 -12.84 -5.88
CA LEU A 511 -22.27 -13.17 -6.62
C LEU A 511 -22.52 -13.21 -8.12
N THR A 512 -23.61 -13.83 -8.57
CA THR A 512 -24.01 -13.80 -9.98
C THR A 512 -24.21 -12.37 -10.46
N LEU A 513 -24.91 -11.54 -9.69
CA LEU A 513 -25.08 -10.10 -9.98
C LEU A 513 -23.73 -9.39 -10.09
N SER A 514 -22.80 -9.64 -9.16
CA SER A 514 -21.45 -9.08 -9.22
C SER A 514 -20.70 -9.50 -10.49
N GLY A 515 -20.83 -10.77 -10.91
CA GLY A 515 -20.22 -11.28 -12.13
C GLY A 515 -20.81 -10.61 -13.37
N THR A 516 -22.14 -10.59 -13.48
CA THR A 516 -22.84 -9.93 -14.59
C THR A 516 -22.48 -8.45 -14.69
N LEU A 517 -22.41 -7.73 -13.57
CA LEU A 517 -21.97 -6.34 -13.58
C LEU A 517 -20.53 -6.19 -14.04
N LYS A 518 -19.61 -7.05 -13.57
CA LYS A 518 -18.22 -7.06 -14.03
C LYS A 518 -18.13 -7.23 -15.54
N ASP A 519 -18.83 -8.22 -16.11
CA ASP A 519 -18.83 -8.48 -17.56
C ASP A 519 -19.39 -7.27 -18.35
N LEU A 520 -20.47 -6.66 -17.87
CA LEU A 520 -21.02 -5.44 -18.48
C LEU A 520 -20.05 -4.26 -18.43
N TYR A 521 -19.30 -4.13 -17.33
CA TYR A 521 -18.26 -3.10 -17.21
C TYR A 521 -17.06 -3.38 -18.12
N GLU A 522 -16.64 -4.63 -18.29
CA GLU A 522 -15.59 -5.00 -19.25
C GLU A 522 -16.00 -4.66 -20.69
N MET A 523 -17.27 -4.90 -21.04
CA MET A 523 -17.82 -4.49 -22.34
C MET A 523 -17.84 -2.97 -22.52
N LEU A 524 -18.22 -2.23 -21.48
CA LEU A 524 -18.15 -0.76 -21.46
C LEU A 524 -16.72 -0.28 -21.64
N ASP A 525 -15.77 -0.94 -20.98
CA ASP A 525 -14.36 -0.54 -20.96
C ASP A 525 -13.74 -0.58 -22.36
N ILE A 526 -14.12 -1.55 -23.19
CA ILE A 526 -13.72 -1.63 -24.61
C ILE A 526 -14.16 -0.40 -25.40
N GLN A 527 -15.39 0.09 -25.17
CA GLN A 527 -15.88 1.30 -25.83
C GLN A 527 -15.14 2.55 -25.34
N VAL A 528 -14.87 2.62 -24.04
CA VAL A 528 -14.12 3.71 -23.43
C VAL A 528 -12.68 3.72 -23.95
N ASP A 529 -12.02 2.56 -24.05
CA ASP A 529 -10.65 2.46 -24.55
C ASP A 529 -10.51 2.93 -26.00
N ARG A 530 -11.51 2.63 -26.84
CA ARG A 530 -11.54 3.15 -28.21
C ARG A 530 -11.56 4.68 -28.20
N ALA A 531 -12.44 5.29 -27.41
CA ALA A 531 -12.53 6.74 -27.27
C ALA A 531 -11.24 7.35 -26.70
N VAL A 532 -10.66 6.75 -25.66
CA VAL A 532 -9.40 7.21 -25.03
C VAL A 532 -8.24 7.14 -26.03
N LYS A 533 -8.12 6.06 -26.80
CA LYS A 533 -7.09 5.92 -27.83
C LYS A 533 -7.19 7.01 -28.91
N GLU A 534 -8.40 7.38 -29.31
CA GLU A 534 -8.62 8.49 -30.25
C GLU A 534 -8.37 9.87 -29.61
N THR A 535 -8.38 9.96 -28.28
CA THR A 535 -8.08 11.20 -27.55
C THR A 535 -6.58 11.42 -27.35
N ILE A 536 -5.79 10.34 -27.26
CA ILE A 536 -4.35 10.40 -26.96
C ILE A 536 -3.57 10.04 -28.21
N GLU A 537 -3.04 11.05 -28.91
CA GLU A 537 -2.22 10.88 -30.11
C GLU A 537 -0.78 11.29 -29.80
N ASP A 538 0.21 10.42 -30.06
CA ASP A 538 1.64 10.66 -29.79
C ASP A 538 1.97 11.16 -28.36
N SER A 539 1.30 10.58 -27.35
CA SER A 539 1.44 10.98 -25.93
C SER A 539 1.04 12.44 -25.63
N ARG A 540 0.30 13.08 -26.54
CA ARG A 540 -0.29 14.40 -26.35
C ARG A 540 -1.81 14.28 -26.28
N LEU A 541 -2.40 15.11 -25.42
CA LEU A 541 -3.85 15.21 -25.32
C LEU A 541 -4.39 15.87 -26.60
N SER A 542 -4.99 15.06 -27.46
CA SER A 542 -5.75 15.48 -28.63
C SER A 542 -7.24 15.54 -28.26
N ALA A 543 -8.14 15.35 -29.22
CA ALA A 543 -9.56 15.37 -28.98
C ALA A 543 -10.29 14.23 -29.69
N TRP A 544 -11.20 13.59 -28.98
CA TRP A 544 -12.01 12.49 -29.49
C TRP A 544 -13.09 13.00 -30.43
N THR A 545 -13.10 12.56 -31.69
CA THR A 545 -14.10 12.98 -32.67
C THR A 545 -15.19 11.92 -32.80
N VAL A 546 -16.44 12.28 -32.48
CA VAL A 546 -17.58 11.36 -32.51
C VAL A 546 -18.82 12.03 -33.10
N SER A 547 -19.60 11.29 -33.89
CA SER A 547 -20.91 11.76 -34.35
C SER A 547 -21.81 12.02 -33.15
N ILE A 548 -22.60 13.09 -33.17
CA ILE A 548 -23.51 13.40 -32.05
C ILE A 548 -24.48 12.26 -31.72
N ASN A 549 -24.91 11.51 -32.73
CA ASN A 549 -25.84 10.41 -32.55
C ASN A 549 -25.17 9.24 -31.82
N GLU A 550 -23.89 9.00 -32.11
CA GLU A 550 -23.08 7.93 -31.55
C GLU A 550 -22.46 8.27 -30.19
N MET A 551 -22.46 9.56 -29.82
CA MET A 551 -21.91 10.02 -28.55
C MET A 551 -22.68 9.41 -27.35
N PRO A 552 -22.00 8.68 -26.44
CA PRO A 552 -22.62 8.09 -25.27
C PRO A 552 -23.21 9.17 -24.34
N ALA A 553 -24.45 8.99 -23.90
CA ALA A 553 -25.07 9.91 -22.95
C ALA A 553 -24.88 9.48 -21.48
N LYS A 554 -24.76 8.18 -21.23
CA LYS A 554 -24.81 7.62 -19.87
C LYS A 554 -23.58 8.04 -19.05
N TYR A 555 -23.82 8.50 -17.82
CA TYR A 555 -22.79 9.02 -16.92
C TYR A 555 -21.65 8.02 -16.68
N ILE A 556 -21.97 6.72 -16.66
CA ILE A 556 -21.04 5.63 -16.40
C ILE A 556 -19.90 5.57 -17.43
N PHE A 557 -20.19 5.83 -18.70
CA PHE A 557 -19.19 5.92 -19.76
C PHE A 557 -18.23 7.07 -19.47
N TRP A 558 -18.76 8.25 -19.15
CA TRP A 558 -17.96 9.44 -18.92
C TRP A 558 -17.13 9.35 -17.64
N GLN A 559 -17.63 8.70 -16.59
CA GLN A 559 -16.83 8.42 -15.39
C GLN A 559 -15.59 7.60 -15.72
N ALA A 560 -15.76 6.50 -16.49
CA ALA A 560 -14.65 5.65 -16.90
C ALA A 560 -13.68 6.39 -17.84
N TYR A 561 -14.20 7.08 -18.85
CA TYR A 561 -13.43 7.86 -19.81
C TYR A 561 -12.55 8.93 -19.15
N ILE A 562 -13.14 9.74 -18.26
CA ILE A 562 -12.40 10.80 -17.56
C ILE A 562 -11.35 10.19 -16.62
N HIS A 563 -11.67 9.09 -15.94
CA HIS A 563 -10.71 8.42 -15.07
C HIS A 563 -9.50 7.90 -15.85
N LYS A 564 -9.70 7.29 -17.01
CA LYS A 564 -8.60 6.79 -17.86
C LYS A 564 -7.73 7.90 -18.42
N ILE A 565 -8.29 9.07 -18.73
CA ILE A 565 -7.50 10.21 -19.26
C ILE A 565 -6.78 10.96 -18.15
N THR A 566 -7.43 11.20 -17.01
CA THR A 566 -6.91 12.11 -15.96
C THR A 566 -6.29 11.40 -14.76
N GLY A 567 -6.49 10.08 -14.63
CA GLY A 567 -6.22 9.32 -13.41
C GLY A 567 -7.16 9.65 -12.25
N SER A 568 -8.06 10.63 -12.39
CA SER A 568 -8.92 11.14 -11.33
C SER A 568 -10.36 10.66 -11.48
N GLN A 569 -11.01 10.25 -10.39
CA GLN A 569 -12.43 9.93 -10.41
C GLN A 569 -13.30 11.16 -10.15
N ILE A 570 -14.38 11.31 -10.93
CA ILE A 570 -15.39 12.35 -10.71
C ILE A 570 -16.54 11.83 -9.86
N SER A 571 -17.15 12.71 -9.06
CA SER A 571 -18.29 12.33 -8.21
C SER A 571 -19.50 11.88 -9.05
N LEU A 572 -20.34 11.00 -8.49
CA LEU A 572 -21.59 10.59 -9.13
C LEU A 572 -22.47 11.80 -9.48
N LYS A 573 -22.53 12.81 -8.59
CA LYS A 573 -23.26 14.06 -8.82
C LYS A 573 -22.72 14.81 -10.05
N SER A 574 -21.40 14.96 -10.17
CA SER A 574 -20.76 15.60 -11.34
C SER A 574 -21.01 14.80 -12.62
N ALA A 575 -20.98 13.47 -12.54
CA ALA A 575 -21.21 12.60 -13.69
C ALA A 575 -22.66 12.64 -14.17
N MET A 576 -23.64 12.61 -13.25
CA MET A 576 -25.05 12.75 -13.59
C MET A 576 -25.37 14.14 -14.15
N PHE A 577 -24.74 15.20 -13.62
CA PHE A 577 -24.83 16.53 -14.18
C PHE A 577 -24.30 16.58 -15.62
N LEU A 578 -23.13 15.99 -15.88
CA LEU A 578 -22.57 15.85 -17.23
C LEU A 578 -23.53 15.12 -18.17
N GLN A 579 -24.11 13.99 -17.75
CA GLN A 579 -25.10 13.27 -18.55
C GLN A 579 -26.29 14.17 -18.93
N SER A 580 -26.91 14.86 -17.96
CA SER A 580 -28.06 15.74 -18.24
C SER A 580 -27.74 16.85 -19.25
N LYS A 581 -26.50 17.38 -19.21
CA LYS A 581 -26.04 18.41 -20.14
C LYS A 581 -25.78 17.84 -21.53
N ILE A 582 -25.23 16.63 -21.61
CA ILE A 582 -25.03 15.93 -22.87
C ILE A 582 -26.37 15.59 -23.52
N GLU A 583 -27.35 15.11 -22.75
CA GLU A 583 -28.69 14.82 -23.24
C GLU A 583 -29.35 16.08 -23.81
N LYS A 584 -29.32 17.19 -23.05
CA LYS A 584 -29.81 18.50 -23.54
C LYS A 584 -29.05 18.98 -24.78
N PHE A 585 -27.73 18.78 -24.83
CA PHE A 585 -26.92 19.17 -25.98
C PHE A 585 -27.28 18.38 -27.24
N LYS A 586 -27.51 17.07 -27.11
CA LYS A 586 -28.00 16.22 -28.19
C LYS A 586 -29.38 16.70 -28.68
N GLU A 587 -30.28 17.04 -27.76
CA GLU A 587 -31.62 17.57 -28.07
C GLU A 587 -31.55 18.93 -28.79
N ASP A 588 -30.77 19.89 -28.27
CA ASP A 588 -30.64 21.23 -28.86
C ASP A 588 -30.04 21.17 -30.29
N PHE A 589 -29.16 20.21 -30.56
CA PHE A 589 -28.63 19.99 -31.91
C PHE A 589 -29.68 19.41 -32.86
N THR A 590 -30.41 18.37 -32.43
CA THR A 590 -31.39 17.69 -33.30
C THR A 590 -32.64 18.52 -33.55
N THR A 591 -33.14 19.22 -32.53
CA THR A 591 -34.43 19.94 -32.60
C THR A 591 -34.28 21.41 -32.96
N LYS A 592 -33.23 22.09 -32.48
CA LYS A 592 -33.06 23.55 -32.63
C LYS A 592 -31.93 23.92 -33.59
N ASN A 593 -31.23 22.93 -34.16
CA ASN A 593 -30.04 23.10 -35.00
C ASN A 593 -28.98 24.03 -34.36
N LYS A 594 -28.92 24.03 -33.02
CA LYS A 594 -28.06 24.92 -32.24
C LYS A 594 -26.66 24.32 -32.17
N ARG A 595 -25.64 25.09 -32.57
CA ARG A 595 -24.24 24.63 -32.70
C ARG A 595 -23.26 25.41 -31.82
N GLU A 596 -23.68 25.75 -30.61
CA GLU A 596 -22.82 26.44 -29.64
C GLU A 596 -21.92 25.45 -28.88
N PRO A 597 -20.63 25.78 -28.64
CA PRO A 597 -19.77 24.95 -27.82
C PRO A 597 -20.20 24.97 -26.35
N ILE A 598 -20.01 23.85 -25.66
CA ILE A 598 -20.28 23.74 -24.22
C ILE A 598 -18.98 23.44 -23.48
N LYS A 599 -18.72 24.17 -22.39
CA LYS A 599 -17.64 23.89 -21.45
C LYS A 599 -18.26 23.60 -20.07
N MET A 600 -17.84 22.52 -19.44
CA MET A 600 -18.39 22.06 -18.17
C MET A 600 -17.28 21.84 -17.13
N PRO A 601 -17.37 22.50 -15.96
CA PRO A 601 -16.57 22.13 -14.80
C PRO A 601 -17.09 20.83 -14.20
N LEU A 602 -16.22 19.85 -13.99
CA LEU A 602 -16.55 18.59 -13.33
C LEU A 602 -15.95 18.50 -11.92
N SER A 603 -14.82 19.19 -11.70
CA SER A 603 -14.20 19.43 -10.39
C SER A 603 -13.47 20.79 -10.40
N LYS A 604 -12.74 21.13 -9.33
CA LYS A 604 -11.88 22.33 -9.29
C LYS A 604 -10.78 22.32 -10.35
N THR A 605 -10.40 21.13 -10.81
CA THR A 605 -9.22 20.91 -11.67
C THR A 605 -9.54 20.02 -12.87
N ILE A 606 -10.83 19.80 -13.19
CA ILE A 606 -11.23 18.96 -14.32
C ILE A 606 -12.35 19.68 -15.06
N PHE A 607 -12.10 20.00 -16.32
CA PHE A 607 -13.08 20.55 -17.25
C PHE A 607 -13.23 19.66 -18.47
N ILE A 608 -14.43 19.59 -19.02
CA ILE A 608 -14.68 18.95 -20.31
C ILE A 608 -15.34 19.97 -21.26
N ALA A 609 -14.92 19.96 -22.52
CA ALA A 609 -15.49 20.83 -23.55
C ALA A 609 -15.93 20.03 -24.77
N PHE A 610 -17.07 20.46 -25.35
CA PHE A 610 -17.68 19.93 -26.55
C PHE A 610 -17.70 21.03 -27.61
N LYS A 611 -17.12 20.78 -28.78
CA LYS A 611 -17.09 21.74 -29.90
C LYS A 611 -17.50 21.05 -31.19
N PHE A 612 -18.23 21.76 -32.06
CA PHE A 612 -18.56 21.27 -33.40
C PHE A 612 -17.42 21.53 -34.38
N VAL A 613 -17.14 20.57 -35.25
CA VAL A 613 -16.22 20.77 -36.38
C VAL A 613 -17.00 21.19 -37.62
N LYS A 614 -16.56 22.26 -38.29
CA LYS A 614 -17.20 22.71 -39.54
C LYS A 614 -17.00 21.63 -40.63
N LYS A 615 -18.11 21.26 -41.29
CA LYS A 615 -18.26 20.27 -42.40
C LYS A 615 -18.57 18.80 -42.06
N SER A 616 -18.94 18.45 -40.82
CA SER A 616 -19.52 17.12 -40.53
C SER A 616 -20.51 17.17 -39.35
N ASN A 617 -21.39 16.18 -39.21
CA ASN A 617 -22.24 15.98 -38.02
C ASN A 617 -21.42 15.51 -36.78
N ASN A 618 -20.12 15.76 -36.78
CA ASN A 618 -19.17 15.30 -35.79
C ASN A 618 -18.95 16.37 -34.71
N ILE A 619 -19.00 15.94 -33.45
CA ILE A 619 -18.57 16.69 -32.29
C ILE A 619 -17.17 16.24 -31.93
N VAL A 620 -16.32 17.21 -31.61
CA VAL A 620 -15.02 16.98 -31.00
C VAL A 620 -15.15 17.10 -29.49
N VAL A 621 -14.71 16.07 -28.78
CA VAL A 621 -14.77 15.93 -27.34
C VAL A 621 -13.38 15.92 -26.73
N ALA A 622 -13.25 16.79 -25.73
CA ALA A 622 -12.28 16.82 -24.64
C ALA A 622 -10.86 17.34 -24.95
N PHE A 623 -10.67 18.62 -24.66
CA PHE A 623 -9.53 19.06 -23.85
C PHE A 623 -9.90 18.82 -22.39
N ILE A 624 -9.13 18.01 -21.67
CA ILE A 624 -9.22 17.90 -20.21
C ILE A 624 -8.03 18.65 -19.62
N TYR A 625 -8.31 19.71 -18.85
CA TYR A 625 -7.36 20.43 -18.01
C TYR A 625 -7.61 20.09 -16.55
#